data_AF-A0A699R9G9-F1
#
_entry.id   AF-A0A699R9G9-F1
#
_cell.length_a   1.000
_cell.length_b   1.000
_cell.length_c   1.000
_cell.angle_alpha   90.00
_cell.angle_beta   90.00
_cell.angle_gamma   90.00
#
_symmetry.space_group_name_H-M   'P 1'
#
loop_
_entity.id
_entity.type
_entity.pdbx_description
1 polymer ?
#
loop_
_entity_poly.entity_id
_entity_poly.type
_entity_poly.pdbx_seq_one_letter_code
_entity_poly.pdbx_strand_id
1 'polypeptide(L)'
;MLIENSKDPEKFRKEKLEPRTDGTLCFNNRSWLPCYGDLRTLIMYESHKSKYYVHSGSEKMYQELKQLYWWPNMKADIAIYVSKCLTCLRVKAEHQKSYGLLVQPEIPQWKWDNITMDFVTKLPRTSSGY
;
A
#
# COMPACT_ATOMS: atom_id res chain seq x y z
N MET A 1 -22.55 -9.63 -34.04
CA MET A 1 -21.72 -10.75 -33.52
C MET A 1 -20.34 -10.20 -33.28
N LEU A 2 -19.99 -9.91 -32.02
CA LEU A 2 -18.63 -9.58 -31.62
C LEU A 2 -18.13 -10.72 -30.73
N ILE A 3 -16.97 -11.23 -31.08
CA ILE A 3 -16.35 -12.43 -30.54
C ILE A 3 -15.81 -12.10 -29.15
N GLU A 4 -16.46 -12.59 -28.09
CA GLU A 4 -15.89 -12.63 -26.74
C GLU A 4 -14.86 -13.75 -26.66
N ASN A 5 -13.63 -13.48 -27.11
CA ASN A 5 -12.48 -14.30 -26.73
C ASN A 5 -11.94 -13.81 -25.38
N SER A 6 -12.74 -13.95 -24.32
CA SER A 6 -12.24 -13.87 -22.95
C SER A 6 -11.65 -15.24 -22.57
N LYS A 7 -10.35 -15.42 -22.82
CA LYS A 7 -9.60 -16.51 -22.19
C LYS A 7 -9.59 -16.25 -20.69
N ASP A 8 -10.52 -16.86 -19.98
CA ASP A 8 -10.55 -16.90 -18.53
C ASP A 8 -9.17 -17.38 -18.02
N PRO A 9 -8.39 -16.52 -17.33
CA PRO A 9 -7.04 -16.85 -16.89
C PRO A 9 -7.00 -17.97 -15.84
N GLU A 10 -8.14 -18.35 -15.25
CA GLU A 10 -8.25 -19.50 -14.36
C GLU A 10 -8.39 -20.82 -15.11
N LYS A 11 -8.95 -20.81 -16.34
CA LYS A 11 -9.20 -22.04 -17.12
C LYS A 11 -7.90 -22.76 -17.53
N PHE A 12 -6.81 -22.01 -17.70
CA PHE A 12 -5.50 -22.55 -18.10
C PHE A 12 -4.65 -23.07 -16.93
N ARG A 13 -5.09 -22.90 -15.66
CA ARG A 13 -4.25 -23.21 -14.48
C ARG A 13 -4.84 -24.23 -13.50
N LYS A 14 -6.10 -24.65 -13.67
CA LYS A 14 -6.72 -25.67 -12.81
C LYS A 14 -6.03 -27.04 -12.92
N GLU A 15 -5.39 -27.35 -14.06
CA GLU A 15 -4.72 -28.64 -14.31
C GLU A 15 -3.48 -28.89 -13.43
N LYS A 16 -2.98 -27.89 -12.69
CA LYS A 16 -1.81 -28.03 -11.81
C LYS A 16 -2.16 -27.95 -10.31
N LEU A 17 -3.43 -28.07 -9.96
CA LEU A 17 -3.89 -28.01 -8.58
C LEU A 17 -4.03 -29.43 -8.01
N GLU A 18 -3.39 -29.65 -6.87
CA GLU A 18 -3.44 -30.92 -6.16
C GLU A 18 -4.54 -30.86 -5.08
N PRO A 19 -5.48 -31.82 -5.04
CA PRO A 19 -6.47 -31.90 -3.98
C PRO A 19 -5.84 -32.37 -2.66
N ARG A 20 -6.29 -31.80 -1.54
CA ARG A 20 -5.98 -32.27 -0.18
C ARG A 20 -7.08 -33.16 0.37
N THR A 21 -6.77 -33.85 1.47
CA THR A 21 -7.69 -34.75 2.19
C THR A 21 -8.94 -34.05 2.73
N ASP A 22 -8.87 -32.74 2.97
CA ASP A 22 -9.96 -31.88 3.43
C ASP A 22 -10.84 -31.33 2.27
N GLY A 23 -10.53 -31.69 1.03
CA GLY A 23 -11.22 -31.20 -0.17
C GLY A 23 -10.72 -29.86 -0.69
N THR A 24 -9.71 -29.25 -0.05
CA THR A 24 -9.12 -27.99 -0.51
C THR A 24 -8.15 -28.22 -1.67
N LEU A 25 -8.18 -27.37 -2.69
CA LEU A 25 -7.20 -27.39 -3.78
C LEU A 25 -5.92 -26.66 -3.39
N CYS A 26 -4.76 -27.17 -3.80
CA CYS A 26 -3.46 -26.59 -3.47
C CYS A 26 -2.53 -26.43 -4.67
N PHE A 27 -1.67 -25.43 -4.60
CA PHE A 27 -0.57 -25.21 -5.55
C PHE A 27 0.74 -25.06 -4.78
N ASN A 28 1.75 -25.88 -5.08
CA ASN A 28 3.04 -25.87 -4.37
C ASN A 28 2.89 -25.88 -2.83
N ASN A 29 2.02 -26.75 -2.32
CA ASN A 29 1.69 -26.88 -0.89
C ASN A 29 1.02 -25.65 -0.24
N ARG A 30 0.45 -24.74 -1.03
CA ARG A 30 -0.32 -23.57 -0.56
C ARG A 30 -1.78 -23.72 -0.96
N SER A 31 -2.70 -23.30 -0.10
CA SER A 31 -4.13 -23.35 -0.38
C SER A 31 -4.49 -22.41 -1.53
N TRP A 32 -5.11 -22.98 -2.56
CA TRP A 32 -5.63 -22.21 -3.69
C TRP A 32 -6.94 -21.52 -3.27
N LEU A 33 -7.04 -20.22 -3.55
CA LEU A 33 -8.25 -19.47 -3.25
C LEU A 33 -9.08 -19.18 -4.51
N PRO A 34 -10.37 -19.57 -4.53
CA PRO A 34 -11.27 -19.22 -5.63
C PRO A 34 -11.48 -17.72 -5.76
N CYS A 35 -11.83 -17.27 -6.96
CA CYS A 35 -12.21 -15.88 -7.23
C CYS A 35 -13.65 -15.56 -6.77
N TYR A 36 -14.45 -16.59 -6.49
CA TYR A 36 -15.82 -16.48 -6.01
C TYR A 36 -15.91 -16.65 -4.48
N GLY A 37 -17.00 -16.14 -3.90
CA GLY A 37 -17.29 -16.32 -2.47
C GLY A 37 -16.48 -15.43 -1.52
N ASP A 38 -15.93 -14.31 -2.01
CA ASP A 38 -15.27 -13.25 -1.23
C ASP A 38 -14.12 -13.66 -0.29
N LEU A 39 -13.68 -14.92 -0.35
CA LEU A 39 -12.59 -15.47 0.47
C LEU A 39 -11.30 -14.65 0.36
N ARG A 40 -10.91 -14.25 -0.85
CA ARG A 40 -9.74 -13.41 -1.09
C ARG A 40 -9.86 -12.07 -0.35
N THR A 41 -11.04 -11.45 -0.40
CA THR A 41 -11.33 -10.18 0.27
C THR A 41 -11.32 -10.32 1.79
N LEU A 42 -11.90 -11.40 2.33
CA LEU A 42 -11.92 -11.67 3.76
C LEU A 42 -10.50 -11.86 4.31
N ILE A 43 -9.68 -12.63 3.61
CA ILE A 43 -8.27 -12.84 3.98
C ILE A 43 -7.49 -11.52 3.89
N MET A 44 -7.72 -10.73 2.84
CA MET A 44 -7.10 -9.41 2.73
C MET A 44 -7.54 -8.45 3.85
N TYR A 45 -8.80 -8.53 4.27
CA TYR A 45 -9.33 -7.76 5.39
C TYR A 45 -8.66 -8.13 6.70
N GLU A 46 -8.59 -9.43 7.02
CA GLU A 46 -8.00 -9.91 8.26
C GLU A 46 -6.50 -9.53 8.33
N SER A 47 -5.75 -9.76 7.26
CA SER A 47 -4.31 -9.47 7.23
C SER A 47 -3.94 -7.99 7.18
N HIS A 48 -4.90 -7.08 6.99
CA HIS A 48 -4.62 -5.65 6.89
C HIS A 48 -5.29 -4.81 7.97
N LYS A 49 -6.55 -5.13 8.32
CA LYS A 49 -7.38 -4.31 9.22
C LYS A 49 -7.62 -4.98 10.58
N SER A 50 -7.24 -6.24 10.76
CA SER A 50 -7.30 -6.89 12.07
C SER A 50 -6.40 -6.16 13.06
N LYS A 51 -6.79 -6.18 14.34
CA LYS A 51 -6.05 -5.54 15.43
C LYS A 51 -4.61 -6.06 15.55
N TYR A 52 -4.38 -7.30 15.10
CA TYR A 52 -3.08 -7.96 15.19
C TYR A 52 -2.10 -7.57 14.07
N TYR A 53 -2.59 -7.20 12.88
CA TYR A 53 -1.73 -6.98 11.70
C TYR A 53 -1.44 -5.51 11.36
N VAL A 54 -2.17 -4.57 11.99
CA VAL A 54 -1.91 -3.12 12.00
C VAL A 54 -1.49 -2.56 10.63
N HIS A 55 -2.46 -2.43 9.70
CA HIS A 55 -2.34 -1.68 8.44
C HIS A 55 -1.00 -1.87 7.70
N SER A 56 -0.55 -3.13 7.63
CA SER A 56 0.70 -3.52 7.01
C SER A 56 0.75 -3.11 5.53
N GLY A 57 1.95 -2.72 5.07
CA GLY A 57 2.17 -2.38 3.67
C GLY A 57 1.97 -3.59 2.75
N SER A 58 1.69 -3.33 1.46
CA SER A 58 1.37 -4.36 0.47
C SER A 58 2.44 -5.45 0.34
N GLU A 59 3.72 -5.11 0.40
CA GLU A 59 4.80 -6.10 0.32
C GLU A 59 4.81 -7.01 1.54
N LYS A 60 4.70 -6.46 2.76
CA LYS A 60 4.66 -7.27 3.99
C LYS A 60 3.47 -8.23 3.97
N MET A 61 2.29 -7.72 3.62
CA MET A 61 1.07 -8.50 3.50
C MET A 61 1.19 -9.63 2.46
N TYR A 62 1.83 -9.36 1.31
CA TYR A 62 2.12 -10.40 0.31
C TYR A 62 3.08 -11.47 0.84
N GLN A 63 4.15 -11.08 1.54
CA GLN A 63 5.15 -12.00 2.08
C GLN A 63 4.59 -12.93 3.16
N GLU A 64 3.62 -12.46 3.94
CA GLU A 64 2.91 -13.26 4.94
C GLU A 64 1.90 -14.20 4.26
N LEU A 65 1.02 -13.66 3.41
CA LEU A 65 -0.04 -14.45 2.79
C LEU A 65 0.48 -15.50 1.83
N LYS A 66 1.56 -15.23 1.08
CA LYS A 66 2.11 -16.18 0.11
C LYS A 66 2.59 -17.49 0.75
N GLN A 67 2.82 -17.52 2.06
CA GLN A 67 3.27 -18.74 2.75
C GLN A 67 2.15 -19.78 2.85
N LEU A 68 0.90 -19.31 2.95
CA LEU A 68 -0.28 -20.15 3.19
C LEU A 68 -1.17 -20.26 1.96
N TYR A 69 -1.29 -19.17 1.20
CA TYR A 69 -2.28 -19.05 0.14
C TYR A 69 -1.63 -18.78 -1.22
N TRP A 70 -2.39 -19.10 -2.26
CA TRP A 70 -2.04 -18.76 -3.63
C TRP A 70 -3.28 -18.51 -4.47
N TRP A 71 -3.23 -17.48 -5.31
CA TRP A 71 -4.20 -17.26 -6.40
C TRP A 71 -3.55 -16.45 -7.54
N PRO A 72 -4.12 -16.48 -8.76
CA PRO A 72 -3.63 -15.67 -9.87
C PRO A 72 -3.66 -14.18 -9.52
N ASN A 73 -2.59 -13.44 -9.85
CA ASN A 73 -2.46 -11.99 -9.60
C ASN A 73 -2.50 -11.55 -8.13
N MET A 74 -2.28 -12.47 -7.17
CA MET A 74 -2.27 -12.18 -5.73
C MET A 74 -1.50 -10.93 -5.31
N LYS A 75 -0.29 -10.71 -5.84
CA LYS A 75 0.51 -9.52 -5.49
C LYS A 75 -0.15 -8.22 -5.97
N ALA A 76 -0.77 -8.23 -7.15
CA ALA A 76 -1.46 -7.07 -7.70
C ALA A 76 -2.76 -6.78 -6.93
N ASP A 77 -3.53 -7.82 -6.62
CA ASP A 77 -4.77 -7.69 -5.83
C ASP A 77 -4.49 -7.08 -4.45
N ILE A 78 -3.45 -7.56 -3.76
CA ILE A 78 -3.02 -7.02 -2.47
C ILE A 78 -2.60 -5.54 -2.59
N ALA A 79 -1.85 -5.19 -3.64
CA ALA A 79 -1.45 -3.80 -3.87
C ALA A 79 -2.66 -2.87 -4.10
N ILE A 80 -3.65 -3.31 -4.87
CA ILE A 80 -4.90 -2.59 -5.11
C ILE A 80 -5.73 -2.48 -3.83
N TYR A 81 -5.76 -3.52 -3.01
CA TYR A 81 -6.48 -3.53 -1.75
C TYR A 81 -5.90 -2.50 -0.76
N VAL A 82 -4.58 -2.55 -0.56
CA VAL A 82 -3.88 -1.63 0.37
C VAL A 82 -3.91 -0.18 -0.15
N SER A 83 -3.88 0.04 -1.47
CA SER A 83 -3.95 1.40 -2.03
C SER A 83 -5.30 2.08 -1.79
N LYS A 84 -6.38 1.30 -1.58
CA LYS A 84 -7.71 1.81 -1.23
C LYS A 84 -7.87 2.11 0.28
N CYS A 85 -6.89 1.80 1.11
CA CYS A 85 -6.98 2.04 2.55
C CYS A 85 -6.72 3.52 2.89
N LEU A 86 -7.77 4.23 3.32
CA LEU A 86 -7.68 5.64 3.72
C LEU A 86 -6.69 5.89 4.88
N THR A 87 -6.62 4.97 5.85
CA THR A 87 -5.67 5.08 6.97
C THR A 87 -4.24 5.03 6.44
N CYS A 88 -3.92 4.04 5.61
CA CYS A 88 -2.60 3.93 4.99
C CYS A 88 -2.27 5.14 4.12
N LEU A 89 -3.21 5.63 3.31
CA LEU A 89 -3.00 6.81 2.47
C LEU A 89 -2.65 8.06 3.29
N ARG A 90 -3.24 8.23 4.47
CA ARG A 90 -2.99 9.39 5.34
C ARG A 90 -1.66 9.30 6.10
N VAL A 91 -1.25 8.11 6.52
CA VAL A 91 -0.04 7.93 7.37
C VAL A 91 1.21 7.61 6.57
N LYS A 92 1.07 7.15 5.32
CA LYS A 92 2.21 6.74 4.51
C LYS A 92 3.03 7.97 4.13
N ALA A 93 4.27 8.00 4.59
CA ALA A 93 5.23 9.02 4.18
C ALA A 93 5.36 9.04 2.65
N GLU A 94 5.45 10.22 2.07
CA GLU A 94 5.82 10.39 0.68
C GLU A 94 7.27 9.93 0.51
N HIS A 95 7.46 8.86 -0.27
CA HIS A 95 8.80 8.39 -0.67
C HIS A 95 9.16 8.89 -2.07
N GLN A 96 8.38 9.83 -2.61
CA GLN A 96 8.72 10.50 -3.85
C GLN A 96 10.00 11.31 -3.65
N LYS A 97 10.79 11.43 -4.73
CA LYS A 97 11.92 12.36 -4.71
C LYS A 97 11.38 13.77 -4.43
N SER A 98 12.13 14.57 -3.68
CA SER A 98 11.82 15.98 -3.51
C SER A 98 11.56 16.62 -4.87
N TYR A 99 10.58 17.52 -4.95
CA TYR A 99 10.07 18.11 -6.19
C TYR A 99 11.11 18.88 -7.03
N GLY A 100 12.34 18.99 -6.54
CA GLY A 100 13.47 19.53 -7.28
C GLY A 100 14.63 19.85 -6.34
N LEU A 101 15.63 20.53 -6.91
CA LEU A 101 16.60 21.27 -6.12
C LEU A 101 15.91 22.46 -5.48
N LEU A 102 16.33 22.82 -4.26
CA LEU A 102 15.88 24.04 -3.62
C LEU A 102 16.24 25.23 -4.53
N VAL A 103 15.22 25.89 -5.06
CA VAL A 103 15.42 27.10 -5.88
C VAL A 103 15.81 28.22 -4.93
N GLN A 104 17.03 28.71 -5.06
CA GLN A 104 17.44 29.90 -4.32
C GLN A 104 16.71 31.13 -4.88
N PRO A 105 16.21 32.02 -4.02
CA PRO A 105 15.69 33.30 -4.47
C PRO A 105 16.79 34.12 -5.15
N GLU A 106 16.41 35.03 -6.03
CA GLU A 106 17.36 35.91 -6.71
C GLU A 106 18.13 36.76 -5.68
N ILE A 107 19.43 36.94 -5.93
CA ILE A 107 20.29 37.74 -5.06
C ILE A 107 19.85 39.22 -5.19
N PRO A 108 19.41 39.88 -4.10
CA PRO A 108 19.05 41.29 -4.15
C PRO A 108 20.25 42.12 -4.62
N GLN A 109 20.01 43.08 -5.51
CA GLN A 109 21.06 43.89 -6.12
C GLN A 109 21.46 45.07 -5.22
N TRP A 110 20.58 45.45 -4.29
CA TRP A 110 20.76 46.58 -3.42
C TRP A 110 20.19 46.34 -2.02
N LYS A 111 20.51 47.27 -1.11
CA LYS A 111 20.01 47.25 0.27
C LYS A 111 18.49 47.46 0.24
N TRP A 112 17.78 46.64 1.02
CA TRP A 112 16.31 46.67 1.18
C TRP A 112 15.49 46.21 -0.03
N ASP A 113 16.11 45.68 -1.07
CA ASP A 113 15.39 45.10 -2.21
C ASP A 113 14.52 43.91 -1.80
N ASN A 114 15.00 43.11 -0.84
CA ASN A 114 14.30 41.96 -0.29
C ASN A 114 14.40 41.97 1.25
N ILE A 115 13.27 41.87 1.94
CA ILE A 115 13.20 41.74 3.40
C ILE A 115 12.43 40.48 3.73
N THR A 116 13.09 39.52 4.40
CA THR A 116 12.45 38.33 4.95
C THR A 116 12.30 38.48 6.46
N MET A 117 11.12 38.17 7.00
CA MET A 117 10.84 38.21 8.43
C MET A 117 10.37 36.84 8.89
N ASP A 118 10.85 36.40 10.06
CA ASP A 118 10.38 35.20 10.73
C ASP A 118 10.24 35.47 12.23
N PHE A 119 9.41 34.67 12.92
CA PHE A 119 9.15 34.80 14.35
C PHE A 119 9.89 33.73 15.13
N VAL A 120 10.75 34.16 16.06
CA VAL A 120 11.26 33.26 17.10
C VAL A 120 10.22 33.17 18.22
N THR A 121 9.64 31.99 18.40
CA THR A 121 8.65 31.73 19.45
C THR A 121 9.27 30.97 20.62
N LYS A 122 8.59 30.94 21.78
CA LYS A 122 8.97 30.21 23.01
C LYS A 122 10.28 30.70 23.67
N LEU A 123 10.53 32.00 23.65
CA LEU A 123 11.61 32.60 24.42
C LEU A 123 11.28 32.59 25.94
N PRO A 124 12.29 32.54 26.82
CA PRO A 124 12.08 32.71 28.26
C PRO A 124 11.45 34.07 28.55
N ARG A 125 10.51 34.12 29.49
CA ARG A 125 9.94 35.39 29.94
C ARG A 125 11.03 36.25 30.58
N THR A 126 11.06 37.50 30.17
CA THR A 126 11.88 38.54 30.79
C THR A 126 11.36 38.86 32.20
N SER A 127 12.19 39.45 33.06
CA SER A 127 11.81 39.86 34.43
C SER A 127 10.70 40.91 34.45
N SER A 128 10.50 41.64 33.35
CA SER A 128 9.40 42.58 33.12
C SER A 128 8.13 41.94 32.54
N GLY A 129 8.12 40.62 32.30
CA GLY A 129 6.90 39.86 32.03
C GLY A 129 6.46 39.75 30.56
N TYR A 130 7.41 39.73 29.62
CA TYR A 130 7.17 39.32 28.23
C TYR A 130 8.12 38.19 27.85
#